data_AF-A0A7J0GU61-F1
#
_entry.id   AF-A0A7J0GU61-F1
#
_cell.length_a   1.000
_cell.length_b   1.000
_cell.length_c   1.000
_cell.angle_alpha   90.00
_cell.angle_beta   90.00
_cell.angle_gamma   90.00
#
_symmetry.space_group_name_H-M   'P 1'
#
loop_
_entity.id
_entity.type
_entity.pdbx_description
1 polymer ?
#
loop_
_entity_poly.entity_id
_entity_poly.type
_entity_poly.pdbx_seq_one_letter_code
_entity_poly.pdbx_strand_id
1 'polypeptide(L)'
;MKKAMEFDLQLQTEECLRSAAAAVKEIDGLPWKGGSEGNLDYECLRAELRKMAPPNGRAVLLFRARCGCPIAKLEGWGTKRCRRHKK
;
A
#
# COMPACT_ATOMS: atom_id res chain seq x y z
N MET A 1 -12.11 -26.28 -6.56
CA MET A 1 -11.44 -25.00 -6.96
C MET A 1 -10.14 -24.87 -6.19
N LYS A 2 -9.01 -24.57 -6.85
CA LYS A 2 -7.77 -24.22 -6.14
C LYS A 2 -8.00 -22.86 -5.46
N LYS A 3 -7.76 -22.74 -4.16
CA LYS A 3 -7.88 -21.47 -3.42
C LYS A 3 -6.99 -20.42 -4.09
N ALA A 4 -7.58 -19.30 -4.51
CA ALA A 4 -6.87 -18.18 -5.11
C ALA A 4 -5.91 -17.55 -4.08
N MET A 5 -4.94 -16.79 -4.57
CA MET A 5 -4.08 -15.99 -3.70
C MET A 5 -4.93 -14.93 -3.00
N GLU A 6 -4.77 -14.81 -1.68
CA GLU A 6 -5.53 -13.86 -0.87
C GLU A 6 -4.74 -12.55 -0.74
N PHE A 7 -5.46 -11.44 -0.78
CA PHE A 7 -4.90 -10.11 -0.58
C PHE A 7 -5.88 -9.23 0.20
N ASP A 8 -5.34 -8.30 0.98
CA ASP A 8 -6.10 -7.20 1.57
C ASP A 8 -5.76 -5.90 0.88
N LEU A 9 -6.74 -5.00 0.75
CA LEU A 9 -6.54 -3.61 0.39
C LEU A 9 -6.66 -2.73 1.63
N GLN A 10 -5.60 -2.03 1.98
CA GLN A 10 -5.55 -1.14 3.14
C GLN A 10 -5.34 0.31 2.72
N LEU A 11 -6.15 1.22 3.25
CA LEU A 11 -5.97 2.66 3.09
C LEU A 11 -5.34 3.23 4.37
N GLN A 12 -4.09 3.66 4.26
CA GLN A 12 -3.34 4.22 5.37
C GLN A 12 -3.37 5.74 5.26
N THR A 13 -4.09 6.38 6.17
CA THR A 13 -4.17 7.85 6.24
C THR A 13 -2.88 8.45 6.78
N GLU A 14 -2.71 9.75 6.56
CA GLU A 14 -1.58 10.51 7.10
C GLU A 14 -1.42 10.34 8.63
N GLU A 15 -2.53 10.26 9.36
CA GLU A 15 -2.53 10.01 10.81
C GLU A 15 -2.02 8.60 11.14
N CYS A 16 -2.51 7.57 10.45
CA CYS A 16 -2.09 6.19 10.66
C CYS A 16 -0.59 6.02 10.42
N LEU A 17 -0.05 6.69 9.38
CA LEU A 17 1.37 6.68 9.06
C LEU A 17 2.21 7.42 10.11
N ARG A 18 1.75 8.58 10.59
CA ARG A 18 2.46 9.37 11.62
C ARG A 18 2.50 8.68 12.98
N SER A 19 1.42 8.02 13.35
CA SER A 19 1.33 7.28 14.60
C SER A 19 2.22 6.02 14.61
N ALA A 20 2.89 5.71 13.50
CA ALA A 20 3.86 4.63 13.33
C ALA A 20 3.41 3.34 14.02
N ALA A 21 2.11 3.01 13.89
CA ALA A 21 1.53 1.82 14.50
C ALA A 21 2.35 0.60 14.10
N ALA A 22 2.56 -0.34 15.02
CA ALA A 22 3.40 -1.52 14.77
C ALA A 22 3.04 -2.24 13.45
N ALA A 23 1.74 -2.26 13.11
CA ALA A 23 1.23 -2.82 11.85
C ALA A 23 1.76 -2.10 10.58
N VAL A 24 1.92 -0.77 10.60
CA VAL A 24 2.46 -0.02 9.45
C VAL A 24 3.93 -0.40 9.22
N LYS A 25 4.72 -0.49 10.30
CA LYS A 25 6.13 -0.89 10.23
C LYS A 25 6.31 -2.32 9.73
N GLU A 26 5.45 -3.24 10.16
CA GLU A 26 5.46 -4.63 9.67
C GLU A 26 5.25 -4.67 8.16
N ILE A 27 4.28 -3.89 7.66
CA ILE A 27 4.02 -3.78 6.22
C ILE A 27 5.19 -3.16 5.49
N ASP A 28 5.84 -2.15 6.05
CA ASP A 28 7.00 -1.51 5.44
C ASP A 28 8.21 -2.44 5.28
N GLY A 29 8.36 -3.42 6.17
CA GLY A 29 9.38 -4.45 6.08
C GLY A 29 9.10 -5.54 5.05
N LEU A 30 7.90 -5.60 4.45
CA LEU A 30 7.56 -6.63 3.48
C LEU A 30 8.21 -6.37 2.11
N PRO A 31 8.60 -7.43 1.38
CA PRO A 31 9.16 -7.30 0.06
C PRO A 31 8.11 -6.80 -0.95
N TRP A 32 8.58 -6.13 -1.99
CA TRP A 32 7.73 -5.73 -3.11
C TRP A 32 7.28 -6.94 -3.92
N LYS A 33 5.98 -7.03 -4.21
CA LYS A 33 5.49 -7.97 -5.23
C LYS A 33 6.11 -7.57 -6.57
N GLY A 34 6.75 -8.51 -7.26
CA GLY A 34 7.49 -8.24 -8.49
C GLY A 34 8.95 -7.82 -8.28
N GLY A 35 9.48 -7.92 -7.05
CA GLY A 35 10.90 -7.78 -6.72
C GLY A 35 11.39 -6.35 -6.54
N SER A 36 10.80 -5.36 -7.21
CA SER A 36 11.19 -3.96 -7.08
C SER A 36 10.00 -3.00 -7.21
N GLU A 37 10.24 -1.74 -6.84
CA GLU A 37 9.22 -0.69 -6.97
C GLU A 37 8.87 -0.39 -8.44
N GLY A 38 9.86 -0.46 -9.35
CA GLY A 38 9.73 -0.08 -10.76
C GLY A 38 9.38 -1.22 -11.72
N ASN A 39 8.82 -2.33 -11.24
CA ASN A 39 8.42 -3.43 -12.11
C ASN A 39 7.21 -3.01 -12.98
N LEU A 40 7.41 -2.97 -14.31
CA LEU A 40 6.42 -2.51 -15.29
C LEU A 40 5.15 -3.35 -15.32
N ASP A 41 5.23 -4.65 -15.01
CA ASP A 41 4.05 -5.55 -14.99
C ASP A 41 3.01 -5.10 -13.94
N TYR A 42 3.46 -4.38 -12.91
CA TYR A 42 2.61 -3.92 -11.80
C TYR A 42 2.31 -2.41 -11.84
N GLU A 43 2.78 -1.68 -12.85
CA GLU A 43 2.58 -0.22 -12.92
C GLU A 43 1.10 0.17 -13.02
N CYS A 44 0.29 -0.59 -13.78
CA CYS A 44 -1.15 -0.35 -13.86
C CYS A 44 -1.82 -0.47 -12.48
N LEU A 45 -1.46 -1.51 -11.71
CA LEU A 45 -2.00 -1.72 -10.37
C LEU A 45 -1.54 -0.62 -9.40
N ARG A 46 -0.29 -0.16 -9.49
CA ARG A 46 0.22 0.98 -8.72
C ARG A 46 -0.52 2.26 -9.06
N ALA A 47 -0.82 2.51 -10.32
CA ALA A 47 -1.61 3.66 -10.74
C ALA A 47 -3.02 3.63 -10.12
N GLU A 48 -3.67 2.47 -10.08
CA GLU A 48 -4.97 2.33 -9.40
C GLU A 48 -4.85 2.55 -7.89
N LEU A 49 -3.81 2.02 -7.24
CA LEU A 49 -3.56 2.29 -5.82
C LEU A 49 -3.35 3.80 -5.55
N ARG A 50 -2.61 4.51 -6.40
CA ARG A 50 -2.42 5.98 -6.27
C ARG A 50 -3.75 6.75 -6.37
N LYS A 51 -4.70 6.28 -7.19
CA LYS A 51 -6.04 6.88 -7.31
C LYS A 51 -6.91 6.64 -6.08
N MET A 52 -6.78 5.47 -5.45
CA MET A 52 -7.52 5.12 -4.22
C MET A 52 -6.89 5.68 -2.95
N ALA A 53 -5.59 6.01 -3.00
CA ALA A 53 -4.85 6.46 -1.83
C ALA A 53 -5.40 7.79 -1.29
N PRO A 54 -5.60 7.90 0.04
CA PRO A 54 -6.03 9.14 0.64
C PRO A 54 -4.95 10.23 0.50
N PRO A 55 -5.31 11.53 0.54
CA PRO A 55 -4.33 12.63 0.50
C PRO A 55 -3.29 12.50 1.60
N ASN A 56 -2.00 12.68 1.27
CA ASN A 56 -0.85 12.45 2.16
C ASN A 56 -0.77 11.06 2.82
N GLY A 57 -1.56 10.10 2.34
CA GLY A 57 -1.51 8.71 2.78
C GLY A 57 -1.09 7.79 1.63
N ARG A 58 -1.34 6.49 1.82
CA ARG A 58 -1.10 5.48 0.80
C ARG A 58 -2.18 4.41 0.79
N ALA A 59 -2.39 3.80 -0.37
CA ALA A 59 -3.12 2.55 -0.50
C ALA A 59 -2.11 1.41 -0.63
N VAL A 60 -2.30 0.32 0.11
CA VAL A 60 -1.42 -0.85 0.12
C VAL A 60 -2.23 -2.09 -0.22
N LEU A 61 -1.77 -2.85 -1.21
CA LEU A 61 -2.20 -4.21 -1.47
C LEU A 61 -1.27 -5.18 -0.72
N LEU A 62 -1.80 -5.85 0.30
CA LEU A 62 -1.08 -6.78 1.16
C LEU A 62 -1.33 -8.21 0.71
N PHE A 63 -0.31 -8.88 0.19
CA PHE A 63 -0.43 -10.25 -0.27
C PHE A 63 -0.22 -11.22 0.89
N ARG A 64 -1.12 -12.18 1.05
CA ARG A 64 -1.05 -13.20 2.10
C ARG A 64 -0.74 -14.57 1.56
N ALA A 65 0.05 -15.32 2.33
CA ALA A 65 0.18 -16.76 2.17
C ALA A 65 -1.11 -17.47 2.60
N ARG A 66 -1.21 -18.76 2.30
CA ARG A 66 -2.38 -19.57 2.68
C ARG A 66 -2.59 -19.69 4.19
N CYS A 67 -1.53 -19.53 4.98
CA CYS A 67 -1.60 -19.44 6.44
C CYS A 67 -2.08 -18.07 6.96
N GLY A 68 -2.33 -17.11 6.07
CA GLY A 68 -2.73 -15.74 6.41
C GLY A 68 -1.56 -14.80 6.68
N CYS A 69 -0.31 -15.28 6.76
CA CYS A 69 0.85 -14.42 6.98
C CYS A 69 1.05 -13.45 5.80
N PRO A 70 1.35 -12.17 6.04
CA PRO A 70 1.72 -11.24 4.99
C PRO A 70 3.08 -11.64 4.41
N ILE A 71 3.21 -11.65 3.08
CA ILE A 71 4.41 -12.11 2.39
C ILE A 71 4.99 -11.11 1.40
N ALA A 72 4.18 -10.15 0.93
CA ALA A 72 4.62 -9.11 0.02
C ALA A 72 3.64 -7.95 0.03
N LYS A 73 4.07 -6.79 -0.49
CA LYS A 73 3.23 -5.61 -0.67
C LYS A 73 3.36 -4.97 -2.05
N LEU A 74 2.34 -4.21 -2.42
CA LEU A 74 2.39 -3.12 -3.40
C LEU A 74 1.72 -1.90 -2.78
N GLU A 75 2.22 -0.71 -3.08
CA GLU A 75 1.64 0.52 -2.57
C GLU A 75 1.63 1.62 -3.63
N GLY A 76 0.63 2.50 -3.50
CA GLY A 76 0.52 3.75 -4.22
C GLY A 76 0.34 4.89 -3.25
N TRP A 77 1.19 5.91 -3.35
CA TRP A 77 1.10 7.12 -2.54
C TRP A 77 0.05 8.07 -3.10
N GLY A 78 -0.77 8.61 -2.21
CA GLY A 78 -1.76 9.63 -2.54
C GLY A 78 -1.09 10.96 -2.83
N THR A 79 -1.82 11.83 -3.53
CA THR A 79 -1.33 13.17 -3.84
C THR A 79 -1.03 13.95 -2.56
N LYS A 80 0.09 14.68 -2.54
CA LYS A 80 0.44 15.53 -1.42
C LYS A 80 -0.63 16.62 -1.28
N ARG A 81 -1.29 16.72 -0.13
CA ARG A 81 -2.23 17.80 0.15
C ARG A 81 -1.43 19.11 0.24
N CYS A 82 -1.56 19.97 -0.77
CA CYS A 82 -1.04 21.32 -0.67
C CYS A 82 -1.69 22.02 0.52
N ARG A 83 -0.87 22.52 1.45
CA ARG A 83 -1.34 23.35 2.57
C ARG A 83 -1.98 24.59 1.93
N ARG A 84 -3.30 24.73 2.04
CA ARG A 84 -4.01 25.93 1.59
C ARG A 84 -3.39 27.10 2.36
N HIS A 85 -2.58 27.94 1.70
CA HIS A 85 -2.12 29.18 2.32
C HIS A 85 -3.39 29.96 2.70
N LYS A 86 -3.61 30.17 4.01
CA LYS A 86 -4.57 31.16 4.48
C LYS A 86 -4.11 32.49 3.88
N LYS A 87 -4.95 33.10 3.05
CA LYS A 87 -4.81 34.52 2.73
C LYS A 87 -5.01 35.34 4.00
#